data_AF-A0A950HL04-F1
#
_entry.id   AF-A0A950HL04-F1
#
_cell.length_a   1.000
_cell.length_b   1.000
_cell.length_c   1.000
_cell.angle_alpha   90.00
_cell.angle_beta   90.00
_cell.angle_gamma   90.00
#
_symmetry.space_group_name_H-M   'P 1'
#
loop_
_entity.id
_entity.type
_entity.pdbx_description
1 polymer ?
#
loop_
_entity_poly.entity_id
_entity_poly.type
_entity_poly.pdbx_seq_one_letter_code
_entity_poly.pdbx_strand_id
1 'polypeptide(L)' 'MHEETSGRFAGMTLNERLVMAGVMDQWDAAARARDRESMLKVLKQVEIAEPAPIVDAVLADPRKYGF' A
#
# COMPACT_ATOMS: atom_id res chain seq x y z
N MET A 1 2.04 -7.42 -30.48
CA MET A 1 2.66 -6.62 -29.41
C MET A 1 1.85 -6.91 -28.16
N HIS A 2 2.29 -7.84 -27.32
CA HIS A 2 1.71 -7.94 -25.98
C HIS A 2 2.36 -6.83 -25.17
N GLU A 3 1.55 -5.86 -24.78
CA GLU A 3 1.94 -4.80 -23.86
C GLU A 3 2.24 -5.49 -22.52
N GLU A 4 3.50 -5.88 -22.33
CA GLU A 4 4.02 -6.19 -21.01
C GLU A 4 3.98 -4.88 -20.23
N THR A 5 2.90 -4.68 -19.47
CA THR A 5 2.94 -3.84 -18.27
C THR A 5 3.98 -4.45 -17.34
N SER A 6 5.26 -4.21 -17.63
CA SER A 6 6.37 -4.25 -16.68
C SER A 6 6.17 -3.09 -15.71
N GLY A 7 5.04 -3.10 -14.99
CA GLY A 7 4.93 -2.34 -13.77
C GLY A 7 6.02 -2.88 -12.86
N ARG A 8 6.80 -1.99 -12.24
CA ARG A 8 7.94 -2.33 -11.39
C ARG A 8 7.59 -3.35 -10.29
N PHE A 9 6.29 -3.46 -10.00
CA PHE A 9 5.70 -4.25 -8.95
C PHE A 9 4.73 -5.35 -9.43
N ALA A 10 4.72 -5.68 -10.72
CA ALA A 10 3.85 -6.71 -11.28
C ALA A 10 4.12 -8.08 -10.62
N GLY A 11 3.05 -8.77 -10.19
CA GLY A 11 3.15 -10.06 -9.50
C GLY A 11 3.52 -9.99 -8.01
N MET A 12 3.81 -8.81 -7.46
CA MET A 12 4.14 -8.63 -6.03
C MET A 12 2.91 -8.34 -5.19
N THR A 13 2.88 -8.91 -3.98
CA THR A 13 1.94 -8.57 -2.91
C THR A 13 2.19 -7.15 -2.40
N LEU A 14 1.19 -6.52 -1.78
CA LEU A 14 1.30 -5.15 -1.28
C LEU A 14 2.52 -4.95 -0.37
N ASN A 15 2.76 -5.87 0.58
CA ASN A 15 3.92 -5.78 1.47
C ASN A 15 5.24 -5.80 0.71
N GLU A 16 5.38 -6.65 -0.30
CA GLU A 16 6.61 -6.70 -1.11
C GLU A 16 6.84 -5.39 -1.86
N ARG A 17 5.78 -4.74 -2.35
CA ARG A 17 5.89 -3.42 -2.99
C ARG A 17 6.32 -2.34 -1.99
N LEU A 18 5.74 -2.34 -0.79
CA LEU A 18 6.09 -1.40 0.28
C LEU A 18 7.55 -1.56 0.71
N VAL A 19 8.03 -2.80 0.83
CA VAL A 19 9.44 -3.11 1.14
C VAL A 19 10.36 -2.69 0.01
N MET A 20 10.04 -3.04 -1.24
CA MET A 20 10.87 -2.67 -2.40
C MET A 20 10.96 -1.16 -2.59
N ALA A 21 9.88 -0.43 -2.31
CA ALA A 21 9.85 1.03 -2.39
C ALA A 21 10.46 1.72 -1.15
N GLY A 22 10.79 0.98 -0.08
CA GLY A 22 11.36 1.54 1.15
C GLY A 22 10.38 2.42 1.94
N VAL A 23 9.07 2.20 1.78
CA VAL A 23 8.00 3.02 2.39
C VAL A 23 7.21 2.27 3.47
N MET A 24 7.68 1.07 3.86
CA MET A 24 7.03 0.26 4.89
C MET A 24 6.91 1.00 6.23
N ASP A 25 7.95 1.69 6.68
CA ASP A 25 7.91 2.47 7.93
C ASP A 25 6.89 3.63 7.86
N GLN A 26 6.75 4.26 6.69
CA GLN A 26 5.77 5.34 6.47
C GLN A 26 4.34 4.79 6.47
N TRP A 27 4.13 3.62 5.87
CA TRP A 27 2.85 2.91 5.91
C TRP A 27 2.47 2.57 7.35
N ASP A 28 3.38 1.97 8.11
CA ASP A 28 3.13 1.56 9.49
C ASP A 28 2.83 2.75 10.39
N ALA A 29 3.60 3.84 10.25
CA ALA A 29 3.36 5.08 10.99
C ALA A 29 1.98 5.67 10.66
N ALA A 30 1.61 5.72 9.38
CA ALA A 30 0.32 6.24 8.94
C ALA A 30 -0.85 5.36 9.39
N ALA A 31 -0.72 4.03 9.32
CA ALA A 31 -1.72 3.08 9.78
C ALA A 31 -1.95 3.18 11.30
N ARG A 32 -0.88 3.26 12.09
CA ARG A 32 -0.96 3.45 13.56
C ARG A 32 -1.56 4.80 13.93
N ALA A 33 -1.23 5.87 13.19
CA ALA A 33 -1.82 7.19 13.36
C ALA A 33 -3.27 7.29 12.82
N ARG A 34 -3.76 6.25 12.13
CA ARG A 34 -5.04 6.24 11.39
C ARG A 34 -5.16 7.39 10.38
N ASP A 35 -4.03 7.79 9.80
CA ASP A 35 -3.97 8.85 8.81
C ASP A 35 -4.27 8.28 7.42
N ARG A 36 -5.55 8.32 7.07
CA ARG A 36 -6.05 7.89 5.76
C ARG A 36 -5.31 8.56 4.59
N GLU A 37 -5.02 9.85 4.70
CA GLU A 37 -4.46 10.61 3.58
C GLU A 37 -3.01 10.21 3.31
N SER A 38 -2.23 10.02 4.38
CA SER A 38 -0.87 9.50 4.30
C SER A 38 -0.82 8.06 3.80
N MET A 39 -1.72 7.20 4.25
CA MET A 39 -1.84 5.82 3.76
C MET A 39 -2.11 5.79 2.24
N LEU A 40 -3.02 6.64 1.74
CA LEU A 40 -3.30 6.76 0.30
C LEU A 40 -2.08 7.24 -0.50
N LYS A 41 -1.32 8.20 0.04
CA LYS A 41 -0.08 8.68 -0.60
C LYS A 41 0.94 7.56 -0.72
N VAL A 42 1.11 6.74 0.31
CA VAL A 42 2.02 5.59 0.28
C VAL A 42 1.60 4.57 -0.78
N LEU A 43 0.31 4.19 -0.82
CA LEU A 43 -0.16 3.22 -1.82
C LEU A 43 -0.05 3.72 -3.27
N LYS A 44 -0.20 5.02 -3.49
CA LYS A 44 0.06 5.61 -4.81
C LYS A 44 1.53 5.52 -5.22
N GLN A 45 2.48 5.62 -4.28
CA GLN A 45 3.91 5.48 -4.56
C GLN A 45 4.29 4.07 -5.01
N VAL A 46 3.54 3.05 -4.56
CA VAL A 46 3.72 1.64 -4.94
C VAL A 46 2.77 1.19 -6.07
N GLU A 47 2.28 2.16 -6.86
CA GLU A 47 1.47 1.93 -8.07
C GLU A 47 0.22 1.08 -7.83
N ILE A 48 -0.44 1.28 -6.69
CA ILE A 48 -1.75 0.65 -6.44
C ILE A 48 -2.82 1.46 -7.15
N ALA A 49 -3.52 0.82 -8.09
CA ALA A 49 -4.58 1.44 -8.88
C ALA A 49 -5.77 1.91 -8.02
N GLU A 50 -6.17 1.09 -7.03
CA GLU A 50 -7.32 1.36 -6.16
C GLU A 50 -6.90 1.35 -4.67
N PRO A 51 -6.29 2.43 -4.17
CA PRO A 51 -5.77 2.45 -2.80
C PRO A 51 -6.86 2.68 -1.74
N ALA A 52 -7.97 3.34 -2.09
CA ALA A 52 -9.06 3.66 -1.16
C ALA A 52 -9.65 2.45 -0.42
N PRO A 53 -10.11 1.37 -1.09
CA PRO A 53 -10.70 0.23 -0.39
C PRO A 53 -9.72 -0.48 0.54
N ILE A 54 -8.42 -0.49 0.21
CA ILE A 54 -7.38 -1.09 1.05
C ILE A 54 -7.20 -0.28 2.33
N VAL A 55 -7.09 1.05 2.21
CA VAL A 55 -6.96 1.92 3.37
C VAL A 55 -8.19 1.83 4.26
N ASP A 56 -9.39 1.85 3.67
CA ASP A 56 -10.63 1.79 4.43
C ASP A 56 -10.78 0.44 5.16
N ALA A 57 -10.33 -0.67 4.56
CA ALA A 57 -10.31 -1.98 5.21
C ALA A 57 -9.33 -2.05 6.39
N VAL A 58 -8.13 -1.47 6.24
CA VAL A 58 -7.13 -1.42 7.32
C VAL A 58 -7.59 -0.53 8.46
N LEU A 59 -8.23 0.61 8.16
CA LEU A 59 -8.79 1.49 9.19
C LEU A 59 -10.01 0.87 9.90
N ALA A 60 -10.80 0.06 9.20
CA ALA A 60 -11.93 -0.64 9.78
C ALA A 60 -11.50 -1.75 10.76
N ASP A 61 -10.40 -2.46 10.47
CA ASP A 61 -9.89 -3.52 11.34
C ASP A 61 -8.35 -3.67 11.29
N PRO A 62 -7.60 -2.77 11.95
CA PRO A 62 -6.13 -2.74 11.89
C PRO A 62 -5.48 -4.02 12.44
N ARG A 63 -6.16 -4.71 13.38
CA ARG A 63 -5.68 -5.94 14.02
C ARG A 63 -5.54 -7.10 13.05
N LYS A 64 -6.37 -7.14 11.99
CA LYS A 64 -6.25 -8.15 10.91
C LYS A 64 -4.97 -7.99 10.09
N TYR A 65 -4.38 -6.80 10.13
CA TYR A 65 -3.21 -6.43 9.34
C TYR A 65 -1.95 -6.24 10.20
N GLY A 66 -2.02 -6.53 11.52
CA GLY A 66 -0.88 -6.47 12.43
C GLY A 66 -0.62 -5.10 13.07
N PHE A 67 -1.60 -4.19 13.05
CA PHE A 67 -1.54 -2.84 13.63
C PHE A 67 -2.36 -2.66 14.90
#